data_AF-A0A429I1T7-F1
#
_entry.id   AF-A0A429I1T7-F1
#
_cell.length_a   1.000
_cell.length_b   1.000
_cell.length_c   1.000
_cell.angle_alpha   90.00
_cell.angle_beta   90.00
_cell.angle_gamma   90.00
#
_symmetry.space_group_name_H-M   'P 1'
#
loop_
_entity.id
_entity.type
_entity.pdbx_description
1 polymer ?
#
loop_
_entity_poly.entity_id
_entity_poly.type
_entity_poly.pdbx_seq_one_letter_code
_entity_poly.pdbx_strand_id
1 'polypeptide(L)' 'MTLRAVRPGMKINRAEITGHLTITNPHTYAKTLTHSIGRSRAYGCGLLLTQPVNNQQSPANIPAHEGAAPRVRG' A
#
# COMPACT_ATOMS: atom_id res chain seq x y z
N MET A 1 1.48 19.34 24.14
CA MET A 1 1.67 18.74 22.80
C MET A 1 0.34 18.87 22.06
N THR A 2 0.25 19.77 21.08
CA THR A 2 -1.01 20.34 20.58
C THR A 2 -1.83 19.35 19.74
N LEU A 3 -3.11 19.23 20.08
CA LEU A 3 -4.12 18.40 19.40
C LEU A 3 -4.42 18.94 17.99
N ARG A 4 -4.65 18.03 17.02
CA ARG A 4 -4.73 18.28 15.57
C ARG A 4 -5.83 19.28 15.17
N ALA A 5 -5.46 20.30 14.41
CA ALA A 5 -6.42 21.07 13.60
C ALA A 5 -6.90 20.21 12.42
N VAL A 6 -8.15 19.73 12.50
CA VAL A 6 -8.86 19.18 11.33
C VAL A 6 -9.12 20.35 10.39
N ARG A 7 -8.46 20.37 9.23
CA ARG A 7 -8.65 21.42 8.21
C ARG A 7 -9.91 21.11 7.40
N PRO A 8 -11.00 21.92 7.51
CA PRO A 8 -12.20 21.70 6.73
C PRO A 8 -11.88 21.79 5.24
N GLY A 9 -12.40 20.86 4.42
CA GLY A 9 -12.23 20.88 2.97
C GLY A 9 -10.98 20.20 2.40
N MET A 10 -10.08 19.67 3.23
CA MET A 10 -8.91 18.92 2.73
C MET A 10 -9.30 17.50 2.28
N LYS A 11 -9.13 17.20 0.98
CA LYS A 11 -9.31 15.86 0.40
C LYS A 11 -7.96 15.20 0.15
N ILE A 12 -7.81 13.94 0.54
CA ILE A 12 -6.62 13.12 0.28
C ILE A 12 -7.03 11.99 -0.64
N ASN A 13 -6.55 12.01 -1.88
CA ASN A 13 -6.72 10.87 -2.78
C ASN A 13 -5.68 9.79 -2.41
N ARG A 14 -6.12 8.53 -2.35
CA ARG A 14 -5.28 7.39 -1.99
C ARG A 14 -5.34 6.36 -3.10
N ALA A 15 -4.18 5.80 -3.43
CA ALA A 15 -4.07 4.61 -4.24
C ALA A 15 -3.53 3.49 -3.36
N GLU A 16 -4.17 2.33 -3.42
CA GLU A 16 -3.66 1.10 -2.85
C GLU A 16 -2.94 0.33 -3.95
N ILE A 17 -1.71 -0.11 -3.68
CA ILE A 17 -0.87 -0.83 -4.63
C ILE A 17 -0.56 -2.19 -4.01
N THR A 18 -0.93 -3.26 -4.70
CA THR A 18 -0.70 -4.64 -4.27
C THR A 18 0.05 -5.41 -5.36
N GLY A 19 0.91 -6.35 -4.97
CA GLY A 19 1.66 -7.18 -5.91
C GLY A 19 3.00 -7.66 -5.36
N HIS A 20 3.85 -8.12 -6.27
CA HIS A 20 5.21 -8.55 -5.97
C HIS A 20 6.21 -7.47 -6.33
N LEU A 21 7.28 -7.36 -5.53
CA LEU A 21 8.38 -6.45 -5.78
C LEU A 21 9.71 -7.19 -5.65
N THR A 22 10.68 -6.80 -6.46
CA THR A 22 12.07 -7.27 -6.36
C THR A 22 12.90 -6.21 -5.64
N ILE A 23 13.62 -6.62 -4.60
CA ILE A 23 14.51 -5.72 -3.87
C ILE A 23 15.78 -5.48 -4.70
N THR A 24 15.93 -4.26 -5.23
CA THR A 24 17.11 -3.86 -6.02
C THR A 24 18.22 -3.26 -5.17
N ASN A 25 17.86 -2.58 -4.07
CA ASN A 25 18.80 -2.02 -3.10
C ASN A 25 18.27 -2.24 -1.68
N PRO A 26 18.97 -3.03 -0.84
CA PRO A 26 18.47 -3.39 0.49
C PRO A 26 18.43 -2.21 1.47
N HIS A 27 19.39 -1.29 1.39
CA HIS A 27 19.43 -0.11 2.26
C HIS A 27 18.27 0.86 1.97
N THR A 28 17.96 1.05 0.68
CA THR A 28 16.83 1.89 0.26
C THR A 28 15.51 1.25 0.69
N TYR A 29 15.37 -0.06 0.49
CA TYR A 29 14.19 -0.80 0.94
C TYR A 29 13.96 -0.68 2.45
N ALA A 30 14.99 -0.95 3.27
CA ALA A 30 14.90 -0.78 4.72
C ALA A 30 14.54 0.66 5.11
N LYS A 31 15.16 1.67 4.46
CA LYS A 31 14.82 3.07 4.69
C LYS A 31 13.36 3.37 4.37
N THR A 32 12.80 2.82 3.29
CA THR A 32 11.38 3.01 2.93
C THR A 32 10.42 2.33 3.88
N LEU A 33 10.77 1.17 4.45
CA LEU A 33 9.97 0.52 5.50
C LEU A 33 9.91 1.38 6.76
N THR A 34 11.05 1.92 7.20
CA THR A 34 11.12 2.76 8.40
C THR A 34 10.50 4.15 8.19
N HIS A 35 10.74 4.74 7.02
CA HIS A 35 10.37 6.13 6.74
C HIS A 35 9.18 6.26 5.78
N SER A 36 8.42 5.20 5.54
CA SER A 36 7.25 5.20 4.67
C SER A 36 7.54 5.77 3.26
N ILE A 37 6.51 5.88 2.43
CA ILE A 37 6.63 6.40 1.08
C ILE A 37 5.71 7.62 0.89
N GLY A 38 6.27 8.73 0.38
CA GLY A 38 5.50 9.90 -0.04
C GLY A 38 4.95 10.77 1.09
N ARG A 39 3.89 11.52 0.77
CA ARG A 39 3.26 12.55 1.63
C ARG A 39 2.03 11.98 2.37
N SER A 40 1.42 12.77 3.25
CA SER A 40 0.18 12.42 3.97
C SER A 40 0.29 11.24 4.94
N ARG A 41 1.50 10.99 5.46
CA ARG A 41 1.82 9.88 6.39
C ARG A 41 0.98 9.91 7.68
N ALA A 42 0.72 11.10 8.20
CA ALA A 42 -0.16 11.30 9.37
C ALA A 42 -1.62 10.88 9.11
N TYR A 43 -1.98 10.60 7.87
CA TYR A 43 -3.31 10.15 7.47
C TYR A 43 -3.31 8.67 7.04
N GLY A 44 -2.29 7.89 7.35
CA GLY A 44 -2.25 6.46 7.01
C GLY A 44 -1.82 6.14 5.57
N CYS A 45 -1.27 7.11 4.83
CA CYS A 45 -0.64 6.85 3.53
C CYS A 45 0.84 6.49 3.68
N GLY A 46 1.39 5.82 2.67
CA GLY A 46 2.83 5.55 2.58
C GLY A 46 3.30 4.34 3.38
N LEU A 47 2.40 3.62 4.03
CA LEU A 47 2.72 2.35 4.68
C LEU A 47 2.99 1.30 3.59
N LEU A 48 4.14 0.64 3.69
CA LEU A 48 4.50 -0.46 2.82
C LEU A 48 4.45 -1.76 3.64
N LEU A 49 3.59 -2.67 3.24
CA LEU A 49 3.44 -3.98 3.86
C LEU A 49 3.99 -5.02 2.90
N THR A 50 4.88 -5.86 3.43
CA THR A 50 5.56 -6.89 2.64
C THR A 50 5.62 -8.17 3.41
N GLN A 51 5.50 -9.25 2.66
CA GLN A 51 5.69 -10.61 3.13
C GLN A 51 6.79 -11.22 2.27
N PRO A 52 7.78 -11.91 2.86
CA PRO A 52 8.74 -12.65 2.06
C PRO A 52 7.99 -13.69 1.24
N VAL A 53 8.27 -13.75 -0.06
CA VAL A 53 7.79 -14.85 -0.89
C VAL A 53 8.52 -16.10 -0.44
N ASN A 54 7.79 -17.12 0.04
CA ASN A 54 8.38 -18.44 0.16
C ASN A 54 8.57 -18.98 -1.27
N ASN A 55 9.58 -19.81 -1.52
CA ASN A 55 9.90 -20.34 -2.86
C ASN A 55 8.79 -21.23 -3.49
N GLN A 56 7.63 -21.40 -2.86
CA GLN A 56 6.43 -22.06 -3.41
C GLN A 56 5.42 -21.08 -4.02
N GLN A 57 5.56 -19.77 -3.78
CA GLN A 57 4.70 -18.74 -4.38
C GLN A 57 5.20 -18.43 -5.81
N SER A 58 5.08 -19.40 -6.72
CA SER A 58 5.30 -19.17 -8.14
C SER A 58 4.26 -18.17 -8.67
N PRO A 59 4.64 -17.16 -9.48
CA PRO A 59 3.71 -16.18 -10.06
C PRO A 59 2.64 -16.81 -10.97
N ALA A 60 2.75 -18.11 -11.26
CA ALA A 60 1.72 -18.88 -11.96
C ALA A 60 0.43 -19.12 -11.15
N ASN A 61 0.39 -18.81 -9.85
CA ASN A 61 -0.77 -19.05 -8.98
C ASN A 61 -1.42 -17.76 -8.42
N ILE A 62 -1.33 -16.65 -9.14
CA ILE A 62 -2.11 -15.45 -8.79
C ILE A 62 -3.40 -15.52 -9.60
N PRO A 63 -4.56 -15.89 -9.01
CA PRO A 63 -5.82 -15.69 -9.69
C PRO A 63 -5.93 -14.19 -9.96
N ALA A 64 -6.10 -13.83 -11.23
CA ALA A 64 -6.33 -12.47 -11.64
C ALA A 64 -7.37 -11.85 -10.69
N HIS A 65 -7.08 -10.69 -10.11
CA HIS A 65 -8.07 -9.93 -9.36
C HIS A 65 -9.16 -9.51 -10.35
N GLU A 66 -10.12 -10.42 -10.57
CA GLU A 66 -11.33 -10.16 -11.33
C GLU A 66 -12.02 -9.00 -10.62
N GLY A 67 -12.08 -7.87 -11.32
CA GLY A 67 -12.69 -6.65 -10.82
C GLY A 67 -14.07 -6.99 -10.28
N ALA A 68 -14.31 -6.66 -9.01
CA ALA A 68 -15.59 -6.87 -8.36
C ALA A 68 -16.67 -6.11 -9.14
N ALA A 69 -17.37 -6.81 -10.03
CA ALA A 69 -18.55 -6.29 -10.71
C ALA A 69 -19.60 -5.92 -9.64
N PRO A 70 -20.26 -4.75 -9.74
CA PRO A 70 -21.31 -4.38 -8.79
C PRO A 70 -22.45 -5.40 -8.93
N ARG A 71 -22.70 -6.19 -7.89
CA ARG A 71 -23.89 -7.05 -7.85
C ARG A 71 -25.10 -6.16 -7.58
N VAL A 72 -25.81 -5.79 -8.64
CA VAL A 72 -27.14 -5.17 -8.56
C VAL A 72 -28.10 -6.24 -8.04
N ARG A 73 -28.62 -6.04 -6.83
CA ARG A 73 -29.64 -6.91 -6.22
C ARG A 73 -31.00 -6.51 -6.80
N GLY A 74 -31.59 -7.41 -7.57
CA GLY A 74 -33.02 -7.37 -7.93
C GLY A 74 -33.90 -7.82 -6.77
#